data_AF-A0AAE3MYK2-F1
#
_entry.id   AF-A0AAE3MYK2-F1
#
_cell.length_a   1.000
_cell.length_b   1.000
_cell.length_c   1.000
_cell.angle_alpha   90.00
_cell.angle_beta   90.00
_cell.angle_gamma   90.00
#
_symmetry.space_group_name_H-M   'P 1'
#
loop_
_entity.id
_entity.type
_entity.pdbx_description
1 polymer ?
#
loop_
_entity_poly.entity_id
_entity_poly.type
_entity_poly.pdbx_seq_one_letter_code
_entity_poly.pdbx_strand_id
1 'polypeptide(L)'
;MATLKVDGETRYHRPDILLFFILPLLMAVIASALGASIDRDTFNVSISVFAIFSALLLNVQIALFGISQREWKYEGDELSDDLKKKKLEERRELLGELNTNISYLIVVSCLAVTAFLIFYVMKQTSSIETLISIWLYAHFFLTLLMVIKRAHALFQKEYEIT
;
A
#
# COMPACT_ATOMS: atom_id res chain seq x y z
N MET A 1 -8.24 34.97 -10.26
CA MET A 1 -8.60 33.87 -9.33
C MET A 1 -7.60 32.76 -9.55
N ALA A 2 -6.73 32.55 -8.56
CA ALA A 2 -5.61 31.63 -8.63
C ALA A 2 -6.10 30.18 -8.58
N THR A 3 -5.97 29.48 -9.70
CA THR A 3 -6.16 28.04 -9.80
C THR A 3 -4.94 27.34 -9.19
N LEU A 4 -5.07 26.96 -7.92
CA LEU A 4 -4.24 25.93 -7.28
C LEU A 4 -4.52 24.58 -7.96
N LYS A 5 -3.94 24.36 -9.12
CA LYS A 5 -3.79 23.03 -9.69
C LYS A 5 -2.31 22.84 -10.04
N VAL A 6 -1.55 22.48 -9.01
CA VAL A 6 -0.24 21.87 -9.17
C VAL A 6 -0.50 20.45 -9.66
N ASP A 7 -0.88 20.34 -10.93
CA ASP A 7 -0.71 19.13 -11.75
C ASP A 7 0.78 19.08 -12.08
N GLY A 8 1.50 18.07 -11.58
CA GLY A 8 2.88 17.82 -12.00
C GLY A 8 3.94 17.60 -10.93
N GLU A 9 3.60 17.37 -9.66
CA GLU A 9 4.60 16.84 -8.71
C GLU A 9 4.82 15.33 -8.94
N THR A 10 5.53 15.01 -10.03
CA THR A 10 6.13 13.71 -10.34
C THR A 10 7.40 13.45 -9.53
N ARG A 11 7.42 13.87 -8.26
CA ARG A 11 8.53 13.52 -7.36
C ARG A 11 8.01 13.18 -5.98
N TYR A 12 8.22 11.92 -5.60
CA TYR A 12 8.23 11.52 -4.21
C TYR A 12 9.16 12.45 -3.43
N HIS A 13 8.57 13.28 -2.58
CA HIS A 13 9.30 13.82 -1.46
C HIS A 13 9.64 12.62 -0.56
N ARG A 14 10.90 12.17 -0.62
CA ARG A 14 11.51 11.19 0.29
C ARG A 14 11.12 11.35 1.78
N PRO A 15 10.77 12.54 2.33
CA PRO A 15 10.24 12.64 3.69
C PRO A 15 8.90 11.92 3.93
N ASP A 16 8.09 11.61 2.92
CA ASP A 16 6.86 10.84 3.12
C ASP A 16 7.18 9.44 3.65
N ILE A 17 8.18 8.76 3.09
CA ILE A 17 8.62 7.41 3.54
C ILE A 17 9.02 7.44 5.02
N LEU A 18 9.67 8.51 5.46
CA LEU A 18 10.06 8.67 6.86
C LEU A 18 8.82 8.85 7.75
N LEU A 19 7.83 9.61 7.31
CA LEU A 19 6.55 9.80 8.00
C LEU A 19 5.78 8.47 8.11
N PHE A 20 5.83 7.63 7.08
CA PHE A 20 5.20 6.30 7.07
C PHE A 20 5.82 5.30 8.05
N PHE A 21 7.07 5.48 8.49
CA PHE A 21 7.68 4.62 9.52
C PHE A 21 7.67 5.26 10.91
N ILE A 22 7.89 6.58 11.00
CA ILE A 22 7.89 7.31 12.27
C ILE A 22 6.47 7.39 12.84
N LEU A 23 5.45 7.62 12.02
CA LEU A 23 4.08 7.78 12.51
C LEU A 23 3.52 6.50 13.13
N PRO A 24 3.66 5.30 12.52
CA PRO A 24 3.35 4.03 13.18
C PRO A 24 4.13 3.80 14.47
N LEU A 25 5.41 4.17 14.48
CA LEU A 25 6.25 4.02 15.67
C LEU A 25 5.76 4.90 16.82
N LEU A 26 5.43 6.17 16.54
CA LEU A 26 4.85 7.08 17.52
C LEU A 26 3.50 6.57 18.03
N MET A 27 2.62 6.09 17.15
CA MET A 27 1.35 5.47 17.56
C MET A 27 1.56 4.27 18.47
N ALA A 28 2.52 3.40 18.15
CA ALA A 28 2.85 2.23 18.96
C ALA A 28 3.43 2.61 20.33
N VAL A 29 4.33 3.58 20.38
CA VAL A 29 4.93 4.08 21.62
C VAL A 29 3.87 4.72 22.52
N ILE A 30 3.00 5.58 21.96
CA ILE A 30 1.93 6.24 22.71
C ILE A 30 0.94 5.21 23.26
N ALA A 31 0.50 4.26 22.44
CA ALA A 31 -0.45 3.24 22.88
C ALA A 31 0.15 2.32 23.95
N SER A 32 1.43 1.94 23.82
CA SER A 32 2.13 1.18 24.86
C SER A 32 2.32 2.00 26.15
N ALA A 33 2.59 3.31 26.06
CA ALA A 33 2.71 4.20 27.21
C ALA A 33 1.39 4.39 27.97
N LEU A 34 0.25 4.28 27.27
CA LEU A 34 -1.10 4.28 27.86
C LEU A 34 -1.48 2.93 28.49
N GLY A 35 -0.58 1.94 28.47
CA GLY A 35 -0.83 0.61 29.05
C GLY A 35 -1.71 -0.29 28.20
N ALA A 36 -1.78 -0.06 26.88
CA ALA A 36 -2.46 -0.99 25.99
C ALA A 36 -1.83 -2.39 26.11
N SER A 37 -2.67 -3.41 26.20
CA SER A 37 -2.26 -4.82 26.15
C SER A 37 -3.09 -5.52 25.09
N ILE A 38 -2.42 -6.29 24.23
CA ILE A 38 -3.07 -7.12 23.24
C ILE A 38 -3.23 -8.51 23.82
N ASP A 39 -4.46 -8.99 23.86
CA ASP A 39 -4.79 -10.31 24.33
C ASP A 39 -4.63 -11.35 23.20
N ARG A 40 -4.74 -12.62 23.58
CA ARG A 40 -4.50 -13.73 22.67
C ARG A 40 -5.58 -13.86 21.59
N ASP A 41 -6.82 -13.50 21.87
CA ASP A 41 -7.90 -13.54 20.89
C ASP A 41 -7.65 -12.48 19.81
N THR A 42 -7.11 -11.32 20.18
CA THR A 42 -6.67 -10.30 19.21
C THR A 42 -5.59 -10.84 18.27
N PHE A 43 -4.61 -11.64 18.73
CA PHE A 43 -3.64 -12.28 17.82
C PHE A 43 -4.30 -13.24 16.85
N ASN A 44 -5.27 -14.04 17.31
CA ASN A 44 -6.02 -14.96 16.45
C ASN A 44 -6.82 -14.21 15.36
N VAL A 45 -7.48 -13.12 15.74
CA VAL A 45 -8.16 -12.22 14.80
C VAL A 45 -7.16 -11.61 13.82
N SER A 46 -6.00 -11.18 14.31
CA SER A 46 -4.94 -10.57 13.49
C SER A 46 -4.42 -11.53 12.41
N ILE A 47 -4.14 -12.79 12.78
CA ILE A 47 -3.75 -13.84 11.82
C ILE A 47 -4.77 -13.94 10.68
N SER A 48 -6.06 -13.99 11.04
CA SER A 48 -7.14 -14.10 10.06
C SER A 48 -7.21 -12.89 9.14
N VAL A 49 -7.14 -11.67 9.69
CA VAL A 49 -7.18 -10.42 8.92
C VAL A 49 -6.03 -10.37 7.92
N PHE A 50 -4.79 -10.57 8.37
CA PHE A 50 -3.62 -10.48 7.49
C PHE A 50 -3.55 -11.61 6.46
N ALA A 51 -4.04 -12.81 6.77
CA ALA A 51 -4.15 -13.90 5.80
C ALA A 51 -5.15 -13.56 4.68
N ILE A 52 -6.31 -13.01 5.03
CA ILE A 52 -7.31 -12.56 4.04
C ILE A 52 -6.73 -11.44 3.17
N PHE A 53 -6.11 -10.43 3.78
CA PHE A 53 -5.49 -9.34 3.02
C PHE A 53 -4.39 -9.85 2.09
N SER A 54 -3.53 -10.78 2.53
CA SER A 54 -2.51 -11.38 1.67
C SER A 54 -3.11 -12.03 0.42
N ALA A 55 -4.20 -12.80 0.57
CA ALA A 55 -4.89 -13.44 -0.55
C ALA A 55 -5.54 -12.43 -1.50
N LEU A 56 -6.21 -11.40 -0.95
CA LEU A 56 -6.83 -10.34 -1.74
C LEU A 56 -5.77 -9.53 -2.52
N LEU A 57 -4.67 -9.17 -1.88
CA LEU A 57 -3.59 -8.42 -2.51
C LEU A 57 -2.91 -9.21 -3.63
N LEU A 58 -2.73 -10.53 -3.45
CA LEU A 58 -2.25 -11.42 -4.52
C LEU A 58 -3.18 -11.41 -5.73
N ASN A 59 -4.50 -11.50 -5.51
CA ASN A 59 -5.49 -11.42 -6.59
C ASN A 59 -5.42 -10.07 -7.33
N VAL A 60 -5.29 -8.96 -6.60
CA VAL A 60 -5.11 -7.62 -7.18
C VAL A 60 -3.79 -7.54 -7.97
N GLN A 61 -2.70 -8.10 -7.44
CA GLN A 61 -1.41 -8.11 -8.12
C GLN A 61 -1.48 -8.85 -9.47
N ILE A 62 -2.12 -10.02 -9.50
CA ILE A 62 -2.32 -10.80 -10.73
C ILE A 62 -3.17 -10.01 -11.73
N ALA A 63 -4.23 -9.35 -11.27
CA ALA A 63 -5.08 -8.52 -12.13
C ALA A 63 -4.30 -7.34 -12.75
N LEU A 64 -3.49 -6.63 -11.94
CA LEU A 64 -2.65 -5.53 -12.41
C LEU A 64 -1.58 -6.00 -13.41
N PHE A 65 -0.99 -7.16 -13.17
CA PHE A 65 -0.05 -7.76 -14.11
C PHE A 65 -0.71 -8.04 -15.47
N GLY A 66 -1.93 -8.57 -15.47
CA GLY A 66 -2.72 -8.76 -16.69
C GLY A 66 -3.01 -7.43 -17.42
N ILE A 67 -3.31 -6.36 -16.69
CA ILE A 67 -3.53 -5.03 -17.27
C ILE A 67 -2.23 -4.44 -17.85
N SER A 68 -1.09 -4.69 -17.19
CA SER A 68 0.23 -4.20 -17.62
C SER A 68 0.74 -4.89 -18.89
N GLN A 69 0.31 -6.14 -19.15
CA GLN A 69 0.72 -6.89 -20.35
C GLN A 69 -0.11 -6.58 -21.60
N ARG A 70 -1.28 -5.96 -21.47
CA ARG A 70 -2.07 -5.59 -22.65
C ARG A 70 -1.30 -4.61 -23.52
N GLU A 71 -1.15 -4.94 -24.80
CA GLU A 71 -0.70 -4.01 -25.82
C GLU A 71 -1.83 -3.04 -26.15
N TRP A 72 -1.68 -1.78 -25.74
CA TRP A 72 -2.67 -0.75 -25.99
C TRP A 72 -2.35 -0.07 -27.31
N LYS A 73 -3.17 -0.32 -28.34
CA LYS A 73 -3.14 0.40 -29.61
C LYS A 73 -4.14 1.56 -29.52
N TYR A 74 -3.66 2.79 -29.62
CA TYR A 74 -4.53 3.95 -29.77
C TYR A 74 -5.00 4.04 -31.23
N GLU A 75 -6.28 3.83 -31.48
CA GLU A 75 -6.91 4.13 -32.77
C GLU A 75 -7.27 5.63 -32.77
N GLY A 76 -6.50 6.45 -33.49
CA GLY A 76 -6.81 7.87 -33.65
C GLY A 76 -5.72 8.65 -34.39
N ASP A 77 -6.14 9.42 -35.40
CA ASP A 77 -5.31 10.23 -36.30
C ASP A 77 -4.35 11.18 -35.57
N GLU A 78 -3.12 11.26 -36.09
CA GLU A 78 -2.11 12.35 -36.12
C GLU A 78 -1.99 13.40 -34.99
N LEU A 79 -2.61 13.21 -33.81
CA LEU A 79 -2.33 14.04 -32.64
C LEU A 79 -1.02 13.57 -32.00
N SER A 80 0.06 14.30 -32.32
CA SER A 80 1.46 14.17 -31.88
C SER A 80 1.79 12.86 -31.14
N ASP A 81 2.44 11.94 -31.84
CA ASP A 81 2.97 10.68 -31.27
C ASP A 81 3.72 10.88 -29.94
N ASP A 82 4.33 12.05 -29.73
CA ASP A 82 5.03 12.43 -28.50
C ASP A 82 4.11 12.54 -27.26
N LEU A 83 2.92 13.14 -27.38
CA LEU A 83 1.95 13.23 -26.28
C LEU A 83 1.36 11.84 -25.94
N LYS A 84 1.12 11.01 -26.96
CA LYS A 84 0.63 9.63 -26.76
C LYS A 84 1.67 8.77 -26.04
N LYS A 85 2.94 8.87 -26.45
CA LYS A 85 4.06 8.18 -25.80
C LYS A 85 4.21 8.60 -24.34
N LYS A 86 4.19 9.90 -24.05
CA LYS A 86 4.27 10.42 -22.67
C LYS A 86 3.15 9.89 -21.77
N LYS A 87 1.90 9.90 -22.24
CA LYS A 87 0.78 9.33 -21.47
C LYS A 87 0.93 7.83 -21.21
N LEU A 88 1.43 7.08 -22.18
CA LEU A 88 1.67 5.64 -22.04
C LEU A 88 2.80 5.35 -21.04
N GLU A 89 3.87 6.14 -21.08
CA GLU A 89 5.00 6.05 -20.16
C GLU A 89 4.59 6.37 -18.72
N GLU A 90 3.86 7.48 -18.49
CA GLU A 90 3.35 7.83 -17.16
C GLU A 90 2.43 6.74 -16.59
N ARG A 91 1.57 6.14 -17.43
CA ARG A 91 0.71 5.04 -17.02
C ARG A 91 1.52 3.82 -16.61
N ARG A 92 2.53 3.45 -17.42
CA ARG A 92 3.43 2.32 -17.13
C ARG A 92 4.21 2.55 -15.84
N GLU A 93 4.67 3.76 -15.59
CA GLU A 93 5.32 4.14 -14.34
C GLU A 93 4.37 3.96 -13.15
N LEU A 94 3.16 4.51 -13.21
CA LEU A 94 2.16 4.36 -12.15
C LEU A 94 1.79 2.89 -11.89
N LEU A 95 1.63 2.09 -12.93
CA LEU A 95 1.39 0.65 -12.82
C LEU A 95 2.57 -0.07 -12.15
N GLY A 96 3.80 0.28 -12.52
CA GLY A 96 5.02 -0.28 -11.93
C GLY A 96 5.15 0.05 -10.45
N GLU A 97 4.90 1.31 -10.08
CA GLU A 97 4.91 1.76 -8.68
C GLU A 97 3.80 1.08 -7.85
N LEU A 98 2.58 1.00 -8.40
CA LEU A 98 1.46 0.32 -7.77
C LEU A 98 1.76 -1.16 -7.52
N ASN A 99 2.29 -1.86 -8.54
CA ASN A 99 2.67 -3.27 -8.45
C ASN A 99 3.75 -3.49 -7.38
N THR A 100 4.76 -2.61 -7.31
CA THR A 100 5.82 -2.68 -6.29
C THR A 100 5.26 -2.51 -4.88
N ASN A 101 4.37 -1.53 -4.68
CA ASN A 101 3.76 -1.29 -3.38
C ASN A 101 2.84 -2.43 -2.93
N ILE A 102 2.07 -3.02 -3.84
CA ILE A 102 1.22 -4.19 -3.55
C ILE A 102 2.08 -5.40 -3.22
N SER A 103 3.14 -5.66 -3.99
CA SER A 103 4.06 -6.76 -3.72
C SER A 103 4.71 -6.63 -2.34
N TYR A 104 5.10 -5.42 -1.94
CA TYR A 104 5.59 -5.14 -0.59
C TYR A 104 4.51 -5.43 0.47
N LEU A 105 3.27 -4.99 0.24
CA LEU A 105 2.16 -5.20 1.16
C LEU A 105 1.88 -6.69 1.40
N ILE A 106 1.97 -7.52 0.36
CA ILE A 106 1.83 -8.98 0.46
C ILE A 106 2.91 -9.57 1.37
N VAL A 107 4.17 -9.19 1.15
CA VAL A 107 5.29 -9.65 1.99
C VAL A 107 5.08 -9.22 3.44
N VAL A 108 4.68 -7.97 3.68
CA VAL A 108 4.34 -7.48 5.02
C VAL A 108 3.20 -8.29 5.63
N SER A 109 2.14 -8.61 4.88
CA SER A 109 1.05 -9.47 5.37
C SER A 109 1.51 -10.88 5.73
N CYS A 110 2.36 -11.52 4.92
CA CYS A 110 2.91 -12.84 5.24
C CYS A 110 3.80 -12.81 6.50
N LEU A 111 4.66 -11.78 6.62
CA LEU A 111 5.49 -11.58 7.81
C LEU A 111 4.65 -11.31 9.06
N ALA A 112 3.59 -10.52 8.91
CA ALA A 112 2.62 -10.24 9.97
C ALA A 112 1.95 -11.52 10.49
N VAL A 113 1.40 -12.33 9.58
CA VAL A 113 0.80 -13.62 9.92
C VAL A 113 1.80 -14.49 10.70
N THR A 114 3.04 -14.57 10.22
CA THR A 114 4.09 -15.36 10.86
C THR A 114 4.41 -14.83 12.26
N ALA A 115 4.54 -13.51 12.42
CA ALA A 115 4.79 -12.87 13.71
C ALA A 115 3.65 -13.11 14.71
N PHE A 116 2.39 -12.92 14.30
CA PHE A 116 1.24 -13.15 15.16
C PHE A 116 1.05 -14.63 15.53
N LEU A 117 1.39 -15.56 14.63
CA LEU A 117 1.43 -17.00 14.95
C LEU A 117 2.46 -17.30 16.04
N ILE A 118 3.66 -16.73 15.95
CA ILE A 118 4.70 -16.88 16.97
C ILE A 118 4.20 -16.35 18.32
N PHE A 119 3.64 -15.14 18.35
CA PHE A 119 3.09 -14.54 19.59
C PHE A 119 1.96 -15.39 20.18
N TYR A 120 1.06 -15.90 19.32
CA TYR A 120 -0.03 -16.77 19.75
C TYR A 120 0.44 -18.09 20.38
N VAL A 121 1.54 -18.66 19.88
CA VAL A 121 2.12 -19.93 20.37
C VAL A 121 2.96 -19.72 21.62
N MET A 122 3.73 -18.64 21.71
CA MET A 122 4.62 -18.37 22.84
C MET A 122 3.87 -18.13 24.16
N LYS A 123 2.56 -17.83 24.12
CA LYS A 123 1.69 -17.58 25.29
C LYS A 123 2.16 -16.48 26.24
N GLN A 124 3.24 -15.78 25.90
CA GLN A 124 3.69 -14.60 26.56
C GLN A 124 2.96 -13.42 25.91
N THR A 125 2.46 -12.50 26.72
CA THR A 125 1.94 -11.19 26.27
C THR A 125 2.73 -10.12 26.99
N SER A 126 3.92 -9.81 26.47
CA SER A 126 4.80 -8.75 26.93
C SER A 126 4.49 -7.45 26.20
N SER A 127 4.90 -6.32 26.77
CA SER A 127 4.74 -4.99 26.15
C SER A 127 5.38 -4.91 24.75
N ILE A 128 6.43 -5.70 24.50
CA ILE A 128 7.14 -5.75 23.21
C ILE A 128 6.22 -6.27 22.09
N GLU A 129 5.46 -7.34 22.34
CA GLU A 129 4.57 -7.94 21.34
C GLU A 129 3.42 -6.98 21.00
N THR A 130 2.91 -6.29 22.02
CA THR A 130 1.91 -5.23 21.83
C THR A 130 2.44 -4.09 20.97
N LEU A 131 3.67 -3.62 21.24
CA LEU A 131 4.32 -2.57 20.46
C LEU A 131 4.52 -2.99 18.99
N ILE A 132 5.04 -4.20 18.75
CA ILE A 132 5.25 -4.73 17.40
C ILE A 132 3.92 -4.83 16.65
N SER A 133 2.87 -5.33 17.33
CA SER A 133 1.55 -5.52 16.74
C SER A 133 0.93 -4.20 16.30
N ILE A 134 0.96 -3.18 17.17
CA ILE A 134 0.41 -1.85 16.87
C ILE A 134 1.20 -1.18 15.74
N TRP A 135 2.53 -1.25 15.80
CA TRP A 135 3.39 -0.72 14.74
C TRP A 135 3.07 -1.38 13.40
N LEU A 136 2.94 -2.70 13.38
CA LEU A 136 2.70 -3.47 12.17
C LEU A 136 1.31 -3.19 11.59
N TYR A 137 0.28 -3.06 12.42
CA TYR A 137 -1.06 -2.64 12.00
C TYR A 137 -1.06 -1.23 11.38
N ALA A 138 -0.47 -0.26 12.08
CA ALA A 138 -0.41 1.11 11.60
C ALA A 138 0.39 1.23 10.29
N HIS A 139 1.54 0.56 10.21
CA HIS A 139 2.38 0.50 9.02
C HIS A 139 1.64 -0.15 7.83
N PHE A 140 0.98 -1.28 8.06
CA PHE A 140 0.17 -1.95 7.04
C PHE A 140 -0.96 -1.05 6.52
N PHE A 141 -1.73 -0.45 7.44
CA PHE A 141 -2.88 0.38 7.08
C PHE A 141 -2.47 1.63 6.29
N LEU A 142 -1.41 2.31 6.74
CA LEU A 142 -0.89 3.46 6.02
C LEU A 142 -0.38 3.10 4.61
N THR A 143 0.33 1.99 4.50
CA THR A 143 0.83 1.53 3.19
C THR A 143 -0.33 1.08 2.29
N LEU A 144 -1.39 0.49 2.85
CA LEU A 144 -2.62 0.18 2.12
C LEU A 144 -3.30 1.46 1.59
N LEU A 145 -3.41 2.51 2.40
CA LEU A 145 -3.94 3.80 1.94
C LEU A 145 -3.14 4.39 0.78
N MET A 146 -1.82 4.24 0.79
CA MET A 146 -0.96 4.66 -0.31
C MET A 146 -1.24 3.88 -1.59
N VAL A 147 -1.43 2.56 -1.50
CA VAL A 147 -1.85 1.72 -2.63
C VAL A 147 -3.20 2.20 -3.18
N ILE A 148 -4.18 2.46 -2.30
CA ILE A 148 -5.51 2.94 -2.71
C ILE A 148 -5.42 4.29 -3.42
N LYS A 149 -4.69 5.26 -2.86
CA LYS A 149 -4.50 6.59 -3.47
C LYS A 149 -3.88 6.48 -4.88
N ARG A 150 -2.88 5.62 -5.05
CA ARG A 150 -2.21 5.39 -6.33
C ARG A 150 -3.11 4.67 -7.34
N ALA A 151 -3.88 3.68 -6.90
CA ALA A 151 -4.88 3.01 -7.73
C ALA A 151 -5.94 4.01 -8.21
N HIS A 152 -6.44 4.88 -7.33
CA HIS A 152 -7.38 5.94 -7.70
C HIS A 152 -6.79 6.89 -8.75
N ALA A 153 -5.54 7.35 -8.57
CA ALA A 153 -4.88 8.21 -9.54
C ALA A 153 -4.73 7.53 -10.92
N LEU A 154 -4.44 6.23 -10.93
CA LEU A 154 -4.39 5.43 -12.16
C LEU A 154 -5.76 5.34 -12.84
N PHE A 155 -6.83 5.04 -12.08
CA PHE A 155 -8.19 4.94 -12.64
C PHE A 155 -8.70 6.28 -13.14
N GLN A 156 -8.44 7.38 -12.43
CA GLN A 156 -8.82 8.72 -12.87
C GLN A 156 -8.16 9.07 -14.22
N LYS A 157 -6.88 8.71 -14.41
CA LYS A 157 -6.22 8.87 -15.71
C LYS A 157 -6.87 8.02 -16.81
N GLU A 158 -7.37 6.82 -16.51
CA GLU A 158 -8.12 6.01 -17.49
C GLU A 158 -9.47 6.64 -17.87
N TYR A 159 -10.18 7.22 -16.91
CA TYR A 159 -11.45 7.91 -17.19
C TYR A 159 -11.29 9.18 -18.02
N GLU A 160 -10.20 9.93 -17.87
CA GLU A 160 -9.93 11.14 -18.66
C GLU A 160 -9.56 10.85 -20.13
N ILE A 161 -9.34 9.58 -20.49
CA ILE A 161 -8.97 9.14 -21.84
C ILE A 161 -10.18 8.62 -22.64
N THR A 162 -11.28 8.27 -21.95
CA THR A 162 -12.52 7.76 -22.57
C THR A 162 -13.54 8.89 -22.73
#